data_AF-A0A1H6M5S5-F1
#
_entry.id   AF-A0A1H6M5S5-F1
#
_cell.length_a   1.000
_cell.length_b   1.000
_cell.length_c   1.000
_cell.angle_alpha   90.00
_cell.angle_beta   90.00
_cell.angle_gamma   90.00
#
_symmetry.space_group_name_H-M   'P 1'
#
loop_
_entity.id
_entity.type
_entity.pdbx_description
1 polymer ?
#
loop_
_entity_poly.entity_id
_entity_poly.type
_entity_poly.pdbx_seq_one_letter_code
_entity_poly.pdbx_strand_id
1 'polypeptide(L)' 'MANIVQVKNPRTNRYVKIDRDKGRILSHKKSDGPYAKVPVARKHK' A
#
# COMPACT_ATOMS: atom_id res chain seq x y z
N MET A 1 14.29 -2.36 -8.97
CA MET A 1 13.88 -1.49 -7.84
C MET A 1 12.53 -2.00 -7.36
N ALA A 2 12.36 -2.30 -6.07
CA ALA A 2 11.10 -2.87 -5.59
C ALA A 2 9.94 -1.89 -5.79
N ASN A 3 8.93 -2.29 -6.56
CA ASN A 3 7.73 -1.49 -6.83
C ASN A 3 6.76 -1.58 -5.64
N ILE A 4 7.12 -0.90 -4.55
CA ILE A 4 6.32 -0.88 -3.32
C ILE A 4 5.34 0.28 -3.38
N VAL A 5 4.06 -0.05 -3.31
CA VAL A 5 2.96 0.92 -3.26
C VAL A 5 2.14 0.73 -1.98
N GLN A 6 1.28 1.69 -1.68
CA GLN A 6 0.30 1.57 -0.61
C GLN A 6 -1.13 1.70 -1.13
N VAL A 7 -2.06 0.98 -0.51
CA VAL A 7 -3.48 1.05 -0.82
C VAL A 7 -4.27 1.17 0.48
N LYS A 8 -5.36 1.95 0.48
CA LYS A 8 -6.31 1.97 1.60
C LYS A 8 -7.21 0.75 1.50
N ASN A 9 -7.18 -0.11 2.51
CA ASN A 9 -8.09 -1.23 2.62
C ASN A 9 -9.47 -0.72 3.09
N PRO A 10 -10.53 -0.81 2.27
CA PRO A 10 -11.85 -0.29 2.64
C PRO A 10 -12.52 -1.08 3.77
N ARG A 11 -12.13 -2.34 4.00
CA ARG A 11 -12.71 -3.18 5.07
C ARG A 11 -12.27 -2.75 6.46
N THR A 12 -11.00 -2.35 6.58
CA THR A 12 -10.40 -1.96 7.88
C THR A 12 -10.09 -0.48 7.97
N ASN A 13 -10.33 0.28 6.89
CA ASN A 13 -9.92 1.67 6.72
C ASN A 13 -8.42 1.96 6.92
N ARG A 14 -7.56 0.93 6.90
CA ARG A 14 -6.11 1.04 7.12
C ARG A 14 -5.31 0.96 5.83
N TYR A 15 -4.15 1.59 5.81
CA TYR A 15 -3.22 1.49 4.68
C TYR A 15 -2.41 0.19 4.74
N VAL A 16 -2.25 -0.46 3.59
CA VAL A 16 -1.44 -1.67 3.42
C VAL A 16 -0.34 -1.44 2.40
N LYS A 17 0.87 -1.96 2.66
CA LYS A 17 1.97 -1.98 1.70
C LYS A 17 1.86 -3.22 0.81
N ILE A 18 1.96 -2.99 -0.48
CA ILE A 18 1.88 -4.04 -1.50
C ILE A 18 3.16 -3.98 -2.32
N ASP A 19 3.79 -5.15 -2.48
CA ASP A 19 4.84 -5.39 -3.44
C ASP A 19 4.18 -5.77 -4.76
N ARG A 20 4.23 -4.88 -5.77
CA ARG A 20 3.62 -5.12 -7.07
C ARG A 20 4.39 -6.13 -7.92
N ASP A 21 5.68 -6.29 -7.67
CA ASP A 21 6.53 -7.21 -8.44
C ASP A 21 6.26 -8.65 -8.02
N LYS A 22 6.02 -8.87 -6.72
CA LYS A 22 5.77 -10.20 -6.14
C LYS A 22 4.29 -10.49 -5.88
N GLY A 23 3.40 -9.53 -6.14
CA GLY A 23 1.95 -9.67 -5.95
C GLY A 23 1.52 -9.96 -4.51
N ARG A 24 2.25 -9.44 -3.51
CA ARG A 24 2.01 -9.77 -2.09
C ARG A 24 1.91 -8.56 -1.18
N ILE A 25 1.15 -8.72 -0.11
CA ILE A 25 1.04 -7.71 0.96
C ILE A 25 2.25 -7.88 1.88
N LEU A 26 3.00 -6.79 2.07
CA LEU A 26 4.18 -6.78 2.94
C LEU A 26 3.81 -6.46 4.38
N SER A 27 2.93 -5.50 4.60
CA SER A 27 2.51 -5.07 5.93
C SER A 27 1.23 -4.24 5.91
N HIS A 28 0.57 -4.15 7.06
CA HIS A 28 -0.56 -3.25 7.29
C HIS A 28 -0.20 -2.20 8.35
N LYS A 29 -0.72 -0.98 8.20
CA LYS A 29 -0.49 0.11 9.14
C LYS A 29 -1.50 0.02 10.28
N LYS A 30 -1.02 0.18 11.51
CA LYS A 30 -1.88 0.22 12.70
C LYS A 30 -2.41 1.62 12.99
N SER A 31 -1.63 2.65 12.68
CA SER A 31 -2.02 4.05 12.84
C SER A 31 -2.70 4.59 11.59
N ASP A 32 -3.53 5.62 11.80
CA ASP A 32 -4.25 6.27 10.73
C ASP A 32 -3.34 6.98 9.73
N GLY A 33 -3.86 7.15 8.52
CA GLY A 33 -3.19 7.82 7.41
C GLY A 33 -2.19 6.96 6.63
N PRO A 34 -1.67 7.47 5.49
CA PRO A 34 -0.76 6.75 4.62
C PRO A 34 0.62 6.51 5.27
N TYR A 35 1.39 5.59 4.69
CA TYR A 35 2.82 5.47 4.92
C TYR A 35 3.56 6.66 4.32
N ALA A 36 4.49 7.24 5.07
CA ALA A 36 5.35 8.31 4.56
C ALA A 36 6.24 7.77 3.43
N LYS A 37 6.42 8.57 2.38
CA LYS A 37 7.31 8.30 1.23
C LYS A 37 7.01 7.03 0.44
N VAL A 38 5.84 6.42 0.60
CA VAL A 38 5.37 5.30 -0.24
C VAL A 38 4.30 5.83 -1.20
N PRO A 39 4.38 5.60 -2.51
CA PRO A 39 3.35 6.04 -3.44
C PRO A 39 2.03 5.29 -3.22
N VAL A 40 0.90 6.00 -3.25
CA VAL A 40 -0.43 5.36 -3.26
C VAL A 40 -0.64 4.71 -4.62
N ALA A 41 -1.11 3.46 -4.66
CA ALA A 41 -1.38 2.79 -5.93
C ALA A 41 -2.47 3.57 -6.68
N ARG A 42 -2.15 3.96 -7.90
CA ARG A 42 -3.08 4.61 -8.83
C ARG A 42 -3.42 3.64 -9.95
N LYS A 43 -4.60 3.83 -10.54
CA LYS A 43 -4.96 3.13 -11.78
C LYS A 43 -3.91 3.47 -12.84
N HIS A 44 -3.27 2.46 -13.41
CA HIS A 44 -2.45 2.68 -14.58
C HIS A 44 -3.40 3.01 -15.73
N LYS A 45 -3.10 4.07 -16.51
CA LYS A 45 -3.81 4.33 -17.77
C LYS A 45 -3.53 3.21 -18.75
#